data_AF-A0A3D0ZRE2-F1
#
_entry.id   AF-A0A3D0ZRE2-F1
#
_cell.length_a   1.000
_cell.length_b   1.000
_cell.length_c   1.000
_cell.angle_alpha   90.00
_cell.angle_beta   90.00
_cell.angle_gamma   90.00
#
_symmetry.space_group_name_H-M   'P 1'
#
loop_
_entity.id
_entity.type
_entity.pdbx_description
1 polymer ?
#
loop_
_entity_poly.entity_id
_entity_poly.type
_entity_poly.pdbx_seq_one_letter_code
_entity_poly.pdbx_strand_id
1 'polypeptide(L)' 'MDKVFQPGDLVRVKETTDDANIPADRHGLIIECVQRAHQRVPAYTSIWKVLMTNGKTLRFHEMFLVKVNKE' A
#
# COMPACT_ATOMS: atom_id res chain seq x y z
N MET A 1 -0.90 15.85 -10.04
CA MET A 1 -1.17 14.41 -10.24
C MET A 1 -0.19 13.67 -9.34
N ASP A 2 -0.58 13.50 -8.08
CA ASP A 2 0.30 12.93 -7.05
C ASP A 2 0.59 11.47 -7.35
N LYS A 3 1.87 11.11 -7.16
CA LYS A 3 2.52 9.95 -7.76
C LYS A 3 1.81 8.66 -7.35
N VAL A 4 1.28 7.97 -8.36
CA VAL A 4 0.88 6.57 -8.31
C VAL A 4 2.02 5.76 -7.70
N PHE A 5 1.73 4.91 -6.72
CA PHE A 5 2.72 3.98 -6.17
C PHE A 5 3.37 3.14 -7.27
N GLN A 6 4.59 2.67 -7.04
CA GLN A 6 5.27 1.76 -7.96
C GLN A 6 6.02 0.67 -7.20
N PRO A 7 6.30 -0.50 -7.83
CA PRO A 7 7.16 -1.52 -7.24
C PRO A 7 8.47 -0.93 -6.71
N GLY A 8 8.83 -1.33 -5.49
CA GLY A 8 10.01 -0.84 -4.76
C GLY A 8 9.77 0.39 -3.89
N ASP A 9 8.61 1.05 -3.97
CA ASP A 9 8.28 2.16 -3.08
C ASP A 9 8.16 1.68 -1.63
N LEU A 10 8.83 2.38 -0.71
CA LEU A 10 8.61 2.24 0.73
C LEU A 10 7.31 2.94 1.12
N VAL A 11 6.44 2.21 1.80
CA VAL A 11 5.14 2.69 2.25
C VAL A 11 4.91 2.37 3.72
N ARG A 12 4.07 3.18 4.35
CA ARG A 12 3.51 2.95 5.68
C ARG A 12 2.01 2.78 5.56
N VAL A 13 1.45 1.78 6.23
CA VAL A 13 0.00 1.57 6.35
C VAL A 13 -0.57 2.57 7.37
N LYS A 14 -1.76 3.15 7.13
CA LYS A 14 -2.46 4.07 8.05
C LYS A 14 -3.10 3.34 9.23
N GLU A 15 -3.13 3.95 10.42
CA GLU A 15 -3.50 3.30 11.70
C GLU A 15 -4.93 2.75 11.78
N THR A 16 -5.79 3.14 10.84
CA THR A 16 -7.19 2.70 10.75
C THR A 16 -7.35 1.28 10.19
N THR A 17 -6.37 0.38 10.36
CA THR A 17 -6.41 -0.98 9.79
C THR A 17 -5.82 -1.98 10.78
N ASP A 18 -6.68 -2.85 11.30
CA ASP A 18 -6.29 -3.88 12.26
C ASP A 18 -6.27 -5.25 11.57
N ASP A 19 -5.07 -5.73 11.24
CA ASP A 19 -4.82 -7.11 10.78
C ASP A 19 -3.64 -7.66 11.58
N ALA A 20 -3.77 -8.87 12.11
CA ALA A 20 -2.76 -9.50 12.96
C ALA A 20 -1.41 -9.73 12.27
N ASN A 21 -1.38 -9.69 10.93
CA ASN A 21 -0.16 -9.84 10.13
C ASN A 21 0.53 -8.50 9.84
N ILE A 22 -0.04 -7.36 10.25
CA ILE A 22 0.60 -6.06 10.12
C ILE A 22 1.62 -5.89 11.27
N PRO A 23 2.92 -5.71 10.97
CA PRO A 23 3.93 -5.47 12.01
C PRO A 23 3.71 -4.12 12.70
N ALA A 24 4.21 -3.95 13.92
CA ALA A 24 4.00 -2.75 14.73
C ALA A 24 4.55 -1.45 14.10
N ASP A 25 5.60 -1.54 13.29
CA ASP A 25 6.14 -0.41 12.52
C ASP A 25 5.27 -0.05 11.31
N ARG A 26 4.42 -0.97 10.85
CA ARG A 26 3.44 -0.83 9.76
C ARG A 26 4.07 -0.42 8.43
N HIS A 27 5.37 -0.69 8.27
CA HIS A 27 6.13 -0.40 7.05
C HIS A 27 6.17 -1.61 6.12
N GLY A 28 6.32 -1.33 4.82
CA GLY A 28 6.51 -2.36 3.81
C GLY A 28 6.90 -1.79 2.45
N LEU A 29 7.21 -2.68 1.52
CA LEU A 29 7.60 -2.35 0.16
C LEU A 29 6.50 -2.75 -0.82
N ILE A 30 6.17 -1.88 -1.76
CA ILE A 30 5.26 -2.22 -2.86
C ILE A 30 5.92 -3.29 -3.74
N ILE A 31 5.20 -4.40 -3.97
CA ILE A 31 5.63 -5.46 -4.88
C ILE A 31 5.00 -5.25 -6.26
N GLU A 32 3.68 -5.07 -6.30
CA GLU A 32 2.91 -4.99 -7.55
C GLU A 32 1.53 -4.35 -7.33
N CYS A 33 0.95 -3.83 -8.42
CA CYS A 33 -0.46 -3.46 -8.47
C CYS A 33 -1.30 -4.69 -8.82
N VAL A 34 -2.12 -5.16 -7.88
CA VAL A 34 -2.98 -6.34 -8.08
C VAL A 34 -4.21 -5.97 -8.90
N GLN A 35 -4.77 -4.78 -8.64
CA GLN A 35 -5.95 -4.29 -9.35
C GLN A 35 -5.84 -2.78 -9.53
N ARG A 36 -5.87 -2.33 -10.79
CA ARG A 36 -5.98 -0.90 -11.09
C ARG A 36 -7.44 -0.49 -11.04
N ALA A 37 -7.71 0.66 -10.45
CA ALA A 37 -9.01 1.28 -10.55
C ALA A 37 -9.36 1.59 -12.01
N HIS A 38 -10.57 1.26 -12.45
CA HIS A 38 -11.06 1.67 -13.76
C HIS A 38 -11.40 3.16 -13.75
N GLN A 39 -10.98 3.88 -14.80
CA GLN A 39 -11.15 5.34 -14.96
C GLN A 39 -12.61 5.83 -14.95
N ARG A 40 -13.61 4.93 -15.04
CA ARG A 40 -15.03 5.28 -15.15
C ARG A 40 -15.81 5.21 -13.83
N VAL A 41 -15.19 4.86 -12.71
CA VAL A 41 -15.88 4.78 -11.41
C VAL A 41 -15.11 5.59 -10.36
N PRO A 42 -15.75 6.57 -9.70
CA PRO A 42 -15.06 7.56 -8.87
C PRO A 42 -14.50 7.04 -7.52
N ALA A 43 -14.74 5.77 -7.17
CA ALA A 43 -14.56 5.31 -5.78
C ALA A 43 -13.60 4.13 -5.59
N TYR A 44 -13.09 3.50 -6.66
CA TYR A 44 -12.14 2.40 -6.49
C TYR A 44 -10.72 2.97 -6.41
N THR A 45 -10.06 2.73 -5.29
CA THR A 45 -8.63 2.94 -5.12
C THR A 45 -7.90 1.69 -5.61
N SER A 46 -6.73 1.84 -6.23
CA SER A 46 -5.96 0.69 -6.70
C SER A 46 -5.61 -0.23 -5.53
N ILE A 47 -5.55 -1.54 -5.76
CA ILE A 47 -5.13 -2.52 -4.76
C ILE A 47 -3.67 -2.87 -5.03
N TRP A 48 -2.84 -2.68 -4.00
CA TRP A 48 -1.40 -2.90 -4.03
C TRP A 48 -1.02 -4.07 -3.13
N LYS A 49 -0.09 -4.89 -3.59
CA LYS A 49 0.55 -5.94 -2.81
C LYS A 49 1.79 -5.38 -2.14
N VAL A 50 1.89 -5.52 -0.83
CA VAL A 50 2.96 -4.95 0.00
C VAL A 50 3.69 -6.06 0.76
N LEU A 51 5.01 -6.11 0.63
CA LEU A 51 5.89 -6.93 1.47
C LEU A 51 6.14 -6.19 2.78
N MET A 52 5.56 -6.67 3.87
CA MET A 52 5.72 -6.09 5.20
C MET A 52 7.10 -6.45 5.79
N THR A 53 7.59 -5.67 6.75
CA THR A 53 8.89 -5.88 7.41
C THR A 53 9.00 -7.21 8.17
N ASN A 54 7.88 -7.79 8.59
CA ASN A 54 7.83 -9.15 9.17
C ASN A 54 7.87 -10.29 8.11
N GLY A 55 8.08 -9.97 6.84
CA GLY A 55 8.14 -10.93 5.72
C GLY A 55 6.78 -11.40 5.21
N LYS A 56 5.67 -10.96 5.79
CA LYS A 56 4.33 -11.26 5.28
C LYS A 56 3.99 -10.36 4.10
N THR A 57 3.18 -10.88 3.18
CA THR A 57 2.67 -10.09 2.07
C THR A 57 1.18 -9.87 2.23
N LEU A 58 0.76 -8.61 2.20
CA LEU A 58 -0.63 -8.19 2.38
C LEU A 58 -1.08 -7.34 1.19
N ARG A 59 -2.40 -7.18 1.05
CA ARG A 59 -3.01 -6.36 -0.01
C ARG A 59 -3.71 -5.18 0.62
N PHE A 60 -3.45 -3.99 0.10
CA PHE A 60 -4.04 -2.76 0.60
C PHE A 60 -4.66 -1.94 -0.52
N HIS A 61 -5.82 -1.38 -0.25
CA HIS A 61 -6.32 -0.25 -1.03
C HIS A 61 -5.37 0.94 -0.88
N GLU A 62 -5.15 1.64 -1.98
CA GLU A 62 -4.26 2.81 -2.09
C GLU A 62 -4.47 3.83 -0.96
N MET A 63 -5.74 4.06 -0.56
CA MET A 63 -6.09 5.02 0.50
C MET A 63 -5.50 4.70 1.87
N PHE A 64 -5.13 3.45 2.14
CA PHE A 64 -4.51 3.03 3.39
C PHE A 64 -2.98 3.11 3.36
N LEU A 65 -2.39 3.47 2.23
CA LEU A 65 -0.95 3.56 2.05
C LEU A 65 -0.50 5.01 2.04
N VAL A 66 0.65 5.26 2.66
CA VAL A 66 1.35 6.54 2.61
C VAL A 66 2.77 6.26 2.15
N LYS A 67 3.21 6.93 1.09
CA LYS A 67 4.58 6.81 0.61
C LYS A 67 5.53 7.44 1.63
N VAL A 68 6.57 6.71 2.00
CA VAL A 68 7.64 7.23 2.84
C VAL A 68 8.71 7.78 1.91
N ASN A 69 8.76 9.10 1.76
CA ASN A 69 9.86 9.73 1.05
C ASN A 69 11.11 9.66 1.93
N LYS A 70 12.24 9.26 1.35
CA LYS A 70 13.55 9.64 1.91
C LYS A 70 13.74 11.12 1.57
N GLU A 71 13.86 11.95 2.61
CA GLU A 71 14.44 13.30 2.48
C GLU A 71 15.87 13.22 1.92
#